data_AF-A0A660T6Z6-F1
#
_entry.id   AF-A0A660T6Z6-F1
#
_cell.length_a   1.000
_cell.length_b   1.000
_cell.length_c   1.000
_cell.angle_alpha   90.00
_cell.angle_beta   90.00
_cell.angle_gamma   90.00
#
_symmetry.space_group_name_H-M   'P 1'
#
loop_
_entity.id
_entity.type
_entity.pdbx_description
1 polymer ?
#
loop_
_entity_poly.entity_id
_entity_poly.type
_entity_poly.pdbx_seq_one_letter_code
_entity_poly.pdbx_strand_id
1 'polypeptide(L)' 'MNVKIKEVKTKADIKAFINLPRKIYRNDPLWVLPIWNDENKLYTEKHIKTYRVYEKELG' A
#
# COMPACT_ATOMS: atom_id res chain seq x y z
N MET A 1 -7.79 -23.95 -0.18
CA MET A 1 -7.56 -22.54 0.19
C MET A 1 -7.68 -21.71 -1.08
N ASN A 2 -8.68 -20.83 -1.19
CA ASN A 2 -8.91 -20.04 -2.41
C ASN A 2 -8.46 -18.59 -2.13
N VAL A 3 -7.33 -18.19 -2.71
CA VAL A 3 -6.82 -16.83 -2.60
C VAL A 3 -7.33 -16.04 -3.80
N LYS A 4 -8.01 -14.92 -3.56
CA LYS A 4 -8.48 -14.02 -4.60
C LYS A 4 -7.56 -12.82 -4.69
N ILE A 5 -7.05 -12.55 -5.89
CA ILE A 5 -6.31 -11.32 -6.19
C ILE A 5 -7.33 -10.23 -6.50
N LYS A 6 -7.20 -9.08 -5.83
CA LYS A 6 -8.07 -7.92 -6.02
C LYS A 6 -7.21 -6.68 -6.21
N GLU A 7 -7.50 -5.93 -7.26
CA GLU A 7 -6.90 -4.62 -7.50
C GLU A 7 -7.43 -3.57 -6.50
N VAL A 8 -6.55 -2.70 -6.02
CA VAL A 8 -6.87 -1.59 -5.12
C VAL A 8 -7.40 -0.42 -5.95
N LYS A 9 -8.70 -0.10 -5.85
CA LYS A 9 -9.34 0.94 -6.67
C LYS A 9 -9.92 2.09 -5.86
N THR A 10 -10.47 1.80 -4.69
CA THR A 10 -11.16 2.80 -3.87
C THR A 10 -10.32 3.28 -2.70
N LYS A 11 -10.68 4.42 -2.10
CA LYS A 11 -10.08 4.89 -0.84
C LYS A 11 -10.19 3.86 0.29
N ALA A 12 -11.28 3.10 0.31
CA ALA A 12 -11.47 2.01 1.28
C ALA A 12 -10.48 0.87 1.04
N ASP A 13 -10.23 0.50 -0.23
CA ASP A 13 -9.23 -0.50 -0.59
C ASP A 13 -7.83 -0.04 -0.21
N ILE A 14 -7.47 1.22 -0.45
CA ILE A 14 -6.17 1.80 -0.06
C ILE A 14 -5.98 1.70 1.44
N LYS A 15 -6.97 2.10 2.24
CA LYS A 15 -6.91 1.99 3.70
C LYS A 15 -6.77 0.54 4.14
N ALA A 16 -7.48 -0.39 3.51
CA ALA A 16 -7.36 -1.82 3.82
C ALA A 16 -5.97 -2.37 3.46
N PHE A 17 -5.41 -1.93 2.34
CA PHE A 17 -4.10 -2.31 1.84
C PHE A 17 -2.97 -1.79 2.74
N ILE A 18 -2.97 -0.50 3.08
CA ILE A 18 -1.99 0.12 4.00
C ILE A 18 -2.01 -0.58 5.37
N ASN A 19 -3.18 -1.01 5.85
CA ASN A 19 -3.31 -1.73 7.13
C ASN A 19 -3.01 -3.24 7.05
N LEU A 20 -2.79 -3.79 5.85
CA LEU A 20 -2.56 -5.22 5.67
C LEU A 20 -1.28 -5.71 6.38
N PRO A 21 -0.11 -5.03 6.28
CA PRO A 21 1.10 -5.43 7.00
C PRO A 21 0.86 -5.57 8.50
N ARG A 22 0.07 -4.67 9.09
CA ARG A 22 -0.29 -4.74 10.52
C ARG A 22 -1.02 -6.03 10.91
N LYS A 23 -1.84 -6.58 10.01
CA LYS A 23 -2.53 -7.85 10.28
C LYS A 23 -1.60 -9.04 10.15
N ILE A 24 -0.66 -8.99 9.20
CA ILE A 24 0.28 -10.07 8.91
C ILE A 24 1.35 -10.15 10.01
N TYR A 25 1.97 -9.02 10.34
CA TYR A 25 3.11 -8.93 11.24
C TYR A 25 2.73 -8.63 12.69
N ARG A 26 1.45 -8.79 13.07
CA ARG A 26 0.94 -8.44 14.42
C ARG A 26 1.70 -9.09 15.59
N ASN A 27 2.32 -10.25 15.36
CA ASN A 27 3.00 -11.04 16.38
C ASN A 27 4.51 -11.11 16.13
N ASP A 28 5.02 -10.36 15.15
CA ASP A 28 6.45 -10.31 14.84
C ASP A 28 7.12 -9.26 15.75
N PRO A 29 7.99 -9.67 16.68
CA PRO A 29 8.64 -8.75 17.62
C PRO A 29 9.66 -7.81 16.95
N LEU A 30 10.09 -8.13 15.73
CA LEU A 30 11.03 -7.31 14.95
C LEU A 30 10.30 -6.38 13.98
N TRP A 31 8.97 -6.43 13.91
CA TRP A 31 8.21 -5.60 13.01
C TRP A 31 7.96 -4.21 13.59
N VAL A 32 8.44 -3.19 12.85
CA VAL A 32 8.21 -1.79 13.17
C VAL A 32 7.03 -1.27 12.36
N LEU A 33 6.09 -0.62 13.04
CA LEU A 33 4.95 0.03 12.41
C LEU A 33 5.43 1.13 11.44
N PRO A 34 4.86 1.22 10.23
CA PRO A 34 5.17 2.31 9.33
C PRO A 34 4.59 3.64 9.83
N ILE A 35 5.15 4.76 9.35
CA ILE A 35 4.60 6.09 9.63
C ILE A 35 3.30 6.25 8.83
N TRP A 36 2.16 6.03 9.48
CA TRP A 36 0.85 5.97 8.82
C TRP A 36 0.51 7.19 7.97
N ASN A 37 0.93 8.38 8.40
CA ASN A 37 0.66 9.60 7.64
C ASN A 37 1.42 9.64 6.32
N ASP A 38 2.62 9.07 6.27
CA ASP A 38 3.44 9.04 5.07
C ASP A 38 2.97 7.93 4.13
N GLU A 39 2.62 6.75 4.67
CA GLU A 39 1.95 5.70 3.90
C GLU A 39 0.71 6.23 3.18
N ASN A 40 -0.18 6.94 3.88
CA ASN A 40 -1.38 7.50 3.26
C ASN A 40 -1.08 8.51 2.13
N LYS A 41 0.01 9.26 2.21
CA LYS A 41 0.40 10.23 1.18
C LYS A 41 0.89 9.56 -0.10
N LEU A 42 1.56 8.41 0.01
CA LEU A 42 2.09 7.65 -1.13
C LEU A 42 0.99 7.15 -2.07
N TYR A 43 -0.19 6.83 -1.52
CA TYR A 43 -1.33 6.33 -2.30
C TYR A 43 -2.34 7.44 -2.67
N THR A 44 -1.90 8.70 -2.68
CA THR A 44 -2.68 9.80 -3.26
C THR A 44 -2.62 9.76 -4.78
N GLU A 45 -3.67 10.27 -5.44
CA GLU A 45 -3.73 10.30 -6.91
C GLU A 45 -2.52 11.00 -7.54
N LYS A 46 -2.00 12.05 -6.88
CA LYS A 46 -0.78 12.75 -7.29
C LYS A 46 0.43 11.82 -7.28
N HIS A 47 0.69 11.12 -6.18
CA HIS A 47 1.84 10.22 -6.08
C HIS A 47 1.71 9.01 -7.00
N ILE A 48 0.52 8.42 -7.13
CA ILE A 48 0.27 7.30 -8.06
C ILE A 48 0.60 7.70 -9.51
N LYS A 49 0.24 8.93 -9.93
CA LYS A 49 0.58 9.45 -11.26
C LYS A 49 2.09 9.62 -11.41
N THR A 50 2.78 10.14 -10.40
CA THR A 50 4.23 10.31 -10.39
C THR A 50 4.96 8.96 -10.55
N TYR A 51 4.58 7.92 -9.82
CA TYR A 51 5.17 6.58 -9.97
C TYR A 51 4.96 5.99 -11.36
N ARG A 52 3.77 6.16 -11.95
CA ARG A 52 3.47 5.71 -13.31
C ARG A 52 4.31 6.40 -14.39
N VAL A 53 4.79 7.62 -14.14
CA VAL A 53 5.70 8.32 -15.05
C VAL A 53 7.10 7.72 -14.93
N TYR A 54 7.61 7.55 -13.70
CA TYR A 54 8.92 6.93 -13.47
C TYR A 54 9.02 5.50 -14.03
N GLU A 55 7.99 4.67 -13.87
CA GLU A 55 7.95 3.31 -14.43
C GLU A 55 8.07 3.31 -15.96
N LYS A 56 7.56 4.34 -16.64
CA LYS A 56 7.65 4.49 -18.11
C LYS A 56 9.00 5.01 -18.58
N GLU A 57 9.71 5.75 -17.73
CA GLU A 57 11.03 6.31 -18.06
C GLU A 57 12.18 5.32 -17.82
N LEU A 58 11.94 4.30 -16.98
CA LEU A 58 12.93 3.27 -16.60
C LEU A 58 12.78 1.95 -17.37
N GLY A 59 11.76 1.81 -18.21
CA GLY A 59 11.52 0.66 -19.09
C GLY A 59 11.82 0.98 -20.55
#